data_AF-A0A954LDD5-F1
#
_entry.id   AF-A0A954LDD5-F1
#
_cell.length_a   1.000
_cell.length_b   1.000
_cell.length_c   1.000
_cell.angle_alpha   90.00
_cell.angle_beta   90.00
_cell.angle_gamma   90.00
#
_symmetry.space_group_name_H-M   'P 1'
#
loop_
_entity.id
_entity.type
_entity.pdbx_description
1 polymer ?
#
loop_
_entity_poly.entity_id
_entity_poly.type
_entity_poly.pdbx_seq_one_letter_code
_entity_poly.pdbx_strand_id
1 'polypeptide(L)'
;MKSVETFDTLLAQSSEAPSSDAVLAALEAALLQAKDYHRLFDARLIRVRMQMGLPIIQPTSLRNIPEEQEPEFRKAYINVARDIGALLLNDNRLADAWAYFRTIGEPEPVRAAIEKVQIPREPDEQFDEIMNLALYEGAHVVRGLEFLLKTHGTCNTVTAMSQLIQQMSGDERRQAAAMMVRNLYEDLTASVRRHVEQRQPVLNPAVSLGELIIG
;
A
#
# COMPACT_ATOMS: atom_id res chain seq x y z
N MET A 1 -9.74 18.62 23.22
CA MET A 1 -9.52 19.49 24.40
C MET A 1 -8.09 19.46 24.93
N LYS A 2 -7.39 18.32 24.98
CA LYS A 2 -6.00 18.27 25.50
C LYS A 2 -4.94 19.02 24.66
N SER A 3 -5.09 19.12 23.34
CA SER A 3 -4.07 19.78 22.49
C SER A 3 -4.03 21.31 22.62
N VAL A 4 -5.13 21.95 23.04
CA VAL A 4 -5.20 23.41 23.23
C VAL A 4 -4.46 23.80 24.51
N GLU A 5 -4.63 23.00 25.57
CA GLU A 5 -3.93 23.20 26.84
C GLU A 5 -2.41 23.12 26.69
N THR A 6 -1.90 22.24 25.82
CA THR A 6 -0.45 22.13 25.57
C THR A 6 0.13 23.41 24.95
N PHE A 7 -0.61 24.06 24.05
CA PHE A 7 -0.13 25.26 23.33
C PHE A 7 -0.14 26.48 24.25
N ASP A 8 -1.20 26.66 25.04
CA ASP A 8 -1.30 27.75 26.01
C ASP A 8 -0.27 27.62 27.14
N THR A 9 0.03 26.39 27.56
CA THR A 9 1.05 26.14 28.59
C THR A 9 2.47 26.45 28.10
N LEU A 10 2.76 26.20 26.81
CA LEU A 10 4.05 26.55 26.20
C LEU A 10 4.21 28.07 26.04
N LEU A 11 3.15 28.79 25.68
CA LEU A 11 3.15 30.26 25.60
C LEU A 11 3.29 30.93 26.97
N ALA A 12 2.73 30.32 28.03
CA ALA A 12 2.73 30.88 29.38
C ALA A 12 4.07 30.75 30.13
N GLN A 13 4.99 29.88 29.68
CA GLN A 13 6.27 29.61 30.36
C GLN A 13 7.48 30.35 29.79
N SER A 14 7.33 31.11 28.70
CA SER A 14 8.43 31.81 28.03
C SER A 14 8.20 33.32 28.00
N SER A 15 9.13 34.10 28.58
CA SER A 15 9.14 35.57 28.58
C SER A 15 9.57 36.20 27.24
N GLU A 16 10.01 35.38 26.29
CA GLU A 16 10.25 35.74 24.89
C GLU A 16 9.24 35.00 24.02
N ALA A 17 8.76 35.65 22.95
CA ALA A 17 7.90 34.99 21.97
C ALA A 17 8.63 33.75 21.44
N PRO A 18 8.04 32.53 21.53
CA PRO A 18 8.73 31.32 21.10
C PRO A 18 9.13 31.46 19.64
N SER A 19 10.36 31.04 19.31
CA SER A 19 10.85 31.07 17.94
C SER A 19 9.92 30.26 17.04
N SER A 20 9.79 30.67 15.78
CA SER A 20 8.96 29.96 14.80
C SER A 20 9.32 28.48 14.69
N ASP A 21 10.61 28.14 14.86
CA ASP A 21 11.10 26.77 14.87
C ASP A 21 10.62 25.97 16.10
N ALA A 22 10.60 26.59 17.29
CA ALA A 22 10.07 25.97 18.50
C ALA A 22 8.56 25.70 18.40
N VAL A 23 7.80 26.64 17.83
CA VAL A 23 6.35 26.48 17.59
C VAL A 23 6.09 25.34 16.61
N LEU A 24 6.83 25.27 15.50
CA LEU A 24 6.71 24.18 14.54
C LEU A 24 7.10 22.82 15.14
N ALA A 25 8.15 22.77 15.97
CA ALA A 25 8.55 21.54 16.65
C ALA A 25 7.46 21.03 17.59
N ALA A 26 6.84 21.92 18.36
CA ALA A 26 5.71 21.57 19.22
C ALA A 26 4.49 21.09 18.41
N LEU A 27 4.19 21.74 17.28
CA LEU A 27 3.11 21.34 16.38
C LEU A 27 3.35 19.94 15.80
N GLU A 28 4.53 19.68 15.26
CA GLU A 28 4.87 18.36 14.70
C GLU A 28 4.81 17.26 15.75
N ALA A 29 5.30 17.52 16.97
CA ALA A 29 5.22 16.57 18.07
C ALA A 29 3.77 16.27 18.46
N ALA A 30 2.91 17.30 18.55
CA ALA A 30 1.50 17.14 18.85
C ALA A 30 0.75 16.36 17.76
N LEU A 31 1.04 16.64 16.48
CA LEU A 31 0.44 15.93 15.34
C LEU A 31 0.89 14.46 15.27
N LEU A 32 2.17 14.20 15.55
CA LEU A 32 2.70 12.84 15.64
C LEU A 32 2.03 12.07 16.78
N GLN A 33 1.88 12.68 17.96
CA GLN A 33 1.18 12.06 19.09
C GLN A 33 -0.30 11.79 18.78
N ALA A 34 -0.96 12.69 18.05
CA ALA A 34 -2.34 12.54 17.60
C ALA A 34 -2.49 11.57 16.41
N LYS A 35 -1.39 11.07 15.83
CA LYS A 35 -1.37 10.25 14.61
C LYS A 35 -2.05 10.92 13.41
N ASP A 36 -2.06 12.26 13.39
CA ASP A 36 -2.58 13.07 12.29
C ASP A 36 -1.47 13.29 11.25
N TYR A 37 -1.13 12.18 10.56
CA TYR A 37 0.02 12.12 9.67
C TYR A 37 -0.10 13.03 8.43
N HIS A 38 -1.33 13.28 7.96
CA HIS A 38 -1.54 14.18 6.83
C HIS A 38 -1.22 15.63 7.20
N ARG A 39 -1.65 16.08 8.37
CA ARG A 39 -1.26 17.41 8.85
C ARG A 39 0.21 17.46 9.24
N LEU A 40 0.79 16.36 9.71
CA LEU A 40 2.24 16.28 9.97
C LEU A 40 3.05 16.47 8.69
N PHE A 41 2.59 15.91 7.56
CA PHE A 41 3.16 16.14 6.24
C PHE A 41 3.19 17.65 5.90
N ASP A 42 2.05 18.32 6.05
CA ASP A 42 1.93 19.75 5.77
C ASP A 42 2.86 20.57 6.68
N ALA A 43 2.88 20.28 7.98
CA ALA A 43 3.73 20.97 8.96
C ALA A 43 5.23 20.84 8.62
N ARG A 44 5.67 19.64 8.23
CA ARG A 44 7.06 19.42 7.80
C ARG A 44 7.40 20.17 6.53
N LEU A 45 6.49 20.24 5.56
CA LEU A 45 6.73 21.04 4.34
C LEU A 45 6.70 22.55 4.58
N ILE A 46 5.90 23.03 5.55
CA ILE A 46 5.97 24.43 6.02
C ILE A 46 7.38 24.70 6.56
N ARG A 47 7.94 23.81 7.39
CA ARG A 47 9.31 23.96 7.91
C ARG A 47 10.34 24.04 6.79
N VAL A 48 10.27 23.11 5.82
CA VAL A 48 11.17 23.10 4.66
C VAL A 48 11.10 24.43 3.90
N ARG A 49 9.88 24.92 3.60
CA ARG A 49 9.71 26.20 2.91
C ARG A 49 10.27 27.37 3.70
N MET A 50 10.04 27.42 5.01
CA MET A 50 10.57 28.48 5.87
C MET A 50 12.11 28.50 5.89
N GLN A 51 12.74 27.32 5.97
CA GLN A 51 14.20 27.19 5.94
C GLN A 51 14.80 27.63 4.59
N MET A 52 14.07 27.41 3.51
CA MET A 52 14.46 27.83 2.15
C MET A 52 14.06 29.29 1.82
N GLY A 53 13.39 30.00 2.75
CA GLY A 53 12.88 31.35 2.50
C GLY A 53 11.74 31.42 1.48
N LEU A 54 11.04 30.31 1.24
CA LEU A 54 9.92 30.19 0.30
C LEU A 54 8.58 30.61 0.94
N PRO A 55 7.60 31.07 0.16
CA PRO A 55 6.26 31.36 0.66
C PRO A 55 5.62 30.12 1.30
N ILE A 56 5.06 30.24 2.49
CA ILE A 56 4.41 29.13 3.21
C ILE A 56 2.99 28.80 2.72
N ILE A 57 2.46 29.59 1.79
CA ILE A 57 1.12 29.39 1.20
C ILE A 57 1.16 28.14 0.31
N GLN A 58 0.21 27.22 0.52
CA GLN A 58 0.14 25.91 -0.16
C GLN A 58 1.45 25.10 -0.03
N PRO A 59 1.78 24.62 1.19
CA PRO A 59 3.09 24.05 1.49
C PRO A 59 3.42 22.79 0.67
N THR A 60 2.40 22.06 0.23
CA THR A 60 2.50 20.84 -0.58
C THR A 60 2.69 21.10 -2.07
N SER A 61 2.55 22.34 -2.53
CA SER A 61 2.65 22.68 -3.94
C SER A 61 4.10 22.60 -4.42
N LEU A 62 4.32 22.00 -5.59
CA LEU A 62 5.59 22.11 -6.31
C LEU A 62 5.61 23.31 -7.26
N ARG A 63 4.51 24.08 -7.33
CA ARG A 63 4.40 25.25 -8.21
C ARG A 63 5.03 26.47 -7.55
N ASN A 64 5.50 27.40 -8.39
CA ASN A 64 6.06 28.69 -7.98
C ASN A 64 7.31 28.56 -7.07
N ILE A 65 8.08 27.50 -7.26
CA ILE A 65 9.40 27.34 -6.65
C ILE A 65 10.43 27.83 -7.67
N PRO A 66 11.37 28.72 -7.29
CA PRO A 66 12.46 29.12 -8.18
C PRO A 66 13.21 27.90 -8.72
N GLU A 67 13.59 27.91 -10.00
CA GLU A 67 14.23 26.76 -10.67
C GLU A 67 15.50 26.29 -9.93
N GLU A 68 16.25 27.23 -9.35
CA GLU A 68 17.47 26.97 -8.58
C GLU A 68 17.20 26.14 -7.30
N GLN A 69 16.02 26.29 -6.70
CA GLN A 69 15.63 25.64 -5.44
C GLN A 69 14.73 24.42 -5.66
N GLU A 70 14.19 24.23 -6.87
CA GLU A 70 13.27 23.15 -7.21
C GLU A 70 13.84 21.75 -6.91
N PRO A 71 15.11 21.44 -7.26
CA PRO A 71 15.66 20.11 -7.00
C PRO A 71 15.78 19.80 -5.50
N GLU A 72 16.17 20.81 -4.71
CA GLU A 72 16.31 20.68 -3.26
C GLU A 72 14.94 20.50 -2.59
N PHE A 73 13.96 21.31 -2.97
CA PHE A 73 12.60 21.19 -2.45
C PHE A 73 11.95 19.85 -2.84
N ARG A 74 12.11 19.41 -4.09
CA ARG A 74 11.60 18.12 -4.56
C ARG A 74 12.20 16.96 -3.75
N LYS A 75 13.50 17.01 -3.46
CA LYS A 75 14.16 16.02 -2.61
C LYS A 75 13.58 16.02 -1.19
N ALA A 76 13.39 17.20 -0.61
CA ALA A 76 12.76 17.32 0.72
C ALA A 76 11.33 16.79 0.72
N TYR A 77 10.53 17.13 -0.30
CA TYR A 77 9.17 16.63 -0.49
C TYR A 77 9.12 15.10 -0.50
N ILE A 78 9.98 14.46 -1.31
CA ILE A 78 10.06 13.00 -1.41
C ILE A 78 10.40 12.39 -0.05
N ASN A 79 11.37 12.95 0.67
CA ASN A 79 11.77 12.43 1.98
C ASN A 79 10.63 12.53 3.01
N VAL A 80 9.95 13.69 3.08
CA VAL A 80 8.82 13.88 3.99
C VAL A 80 7.68 12.93 3.63
N ALA A 81 7.36 12.77 2.34
CA ALA A 81 6.32 11.84 1.88
C ALA A 81 6.65 10.38 2.24
N ARG A 82 7.92 9.98 2.08
CA ARG A 82 8.39 8.64 2.45
C ARG A 82 8.26 8.38 3.96
N ASP A 83 8.66 9.34 4.79
CA ASP A 83 8.56 9.22 6.25
C ASP A 83 7.10 9.10 6.70
N ILE A 84 6.22 9.93 6.14
CA ILE A 84 4.79 9.90 6.45
C ILE A 84 4.14 8.60 5.97
N GLY A 85 4.48 8.15 4.76
CA GLY A 85 4.05 6.85 4.25
C GLY A 85 4.47 5.69 5.16
N ALA A 86 5.71 5.72 5.67
CA ALA A 86 6.20 4.70 6.61
C ALA A 86 5.46 4.72 7.95
N LEU A 87 5.14 5.91 8.49
CA LEU A 87 4.33 6.03 9.71
C LEU A 87 2.91 5.47 9.51
N LEU A 88 2.29 5.74 8.36
CA LEU A 88 0.97 5.20 8.00
C LEU A 88 0.99 3.67 7.89
N LEU A 89 2.04 3.10 7.27
CA LEU A 89 2.22 1.65 7.21
C LEU A 89 2.35 1.02 8.60
N ASN A 90 3.14 1.62 9.48
CA ASN A 90 3.33 1.13 10.85
C ASN A 90 2.03 1.14 11.68
N ASP A 91 1.09 2.01 11.31
CA ASP A 91 -0.24 2.11 11.92
C ASP A 91 -1.33 1.31 11.18
N ASN A 92 -0.94 0.43 10.25
CA ASN A 92 -1.85 -0.39 9.41
C ASN A 92 -2.82 0.43 8.55
N ARG A 93 -2.49 1.68 8.23
CA ARG A 93 -3.27 2.56 7.34
C ARG A 93 -2.78 2.45 5.89
N LEU A 94 -2.98 1.27 5.31
CA LEU A 94 -2.40 0.89 4.01
C LEU A 94 -2.84 1.78 2.85
N ALA A 95 -4.15 2.09 2.75
CA ALA A 95 -4.69 2.93 1.68
C ALA A 95 -4.13 4.36 1.73
N ASP A 96 -4.04 4.95 2.93
CA ASP A 96 -3.45 6.26 3.12
C ASP A 96 -1.95 6.27 2.78
N ALA A 97 -1.21 5.22 3.18
CA ALA A 97 0.20 5.08 2.83
C ALA A 97 0.41 5.00 1.31
N TRP A 98 -0.46 4.27 0.60
CA TRP A 98 -0.41 4.16 -0.85
C TRP A 98 -0.52 5.51 -1.55
N ALA A 99 -1.36 6.43 -1.05
CA ALA A 99 -1.47 7.77 -1.62
C ALA A 99 -0.13 8.53 -1.65
N TYR A 100 0.71 8.37 -0.62
CA TYR A 100 2.05 8.97 -0.57
C TYR A 100 3.04 8.24 -1.47
N PHE A 101 3.14 6.91 -1.32
CA PHE A 101 4.10 6.09 -2.07
C PHE A 101 3.86 6.11 -3.58
N ARG A 102 2.60 6.13 -4.02
CA ARG A 102 2.23 6.29 -5.43
C ARG A 102 2.67 7.67 -5.96
N THR A 103 2.48 8.73 -5.18
CA THR A 103 2.85 10.10 -5.57
C THR A 103 4.35 10.24 -5.80
N ILE A 104 5.19 9.58 -5.00
CA ILE A 104 6.65 9.62 -5.15
C ILE A 104 7.21 8.51 -6.04
N GLY A 105 6.36 7.61 -6.55
CA GLY A 105 6.78 6.51 -7.43
C GLY A 105 7.57 5.41 -6.71
N GLU A 106 7.34 5.19 -5.41
CA GLU A 106 8.02 4.17 -4.60
C GLU A 106 7.02 3.13 -4.06
N PRO A 107 6.48 2.22 -4.90
CA PRO A 107 5.44 1.28 -4.48
C PRO A 107 5.93 0.17 -3.52
N GLU A 108 7.24 -0.02 -3.45
CA GLU A 108 7.87 -1.18 -2.81
C GLU A 108 7.52 -1.38 -1.33
N PRO A 109 7.45 -0.34 -0.47
CA PRO A 109 7.03 -0.50 0.92
C PRO A 109 5.59 -0.99 1.07
N VAL A 110 4.68 -0.51 0.22
CA VAL A 110 3.27 -0.93 0.22
C VAL A 110 3.14 -2.35 -0.31
N ARG A 111 3.90 -2.70 -1.36
CA ARG A 111 3.98 -4.07 -1.86
C ARG A 111 4.40 -5.05 -0.76
N ALA A 112 5.47 -4.73 -0.05
CA ALA A 112 5.97 -5.56 1.05
C ALA A 112 4.96 -5.68 2.22
N ALA A 113 4.11 -4.67 2.43
CA ALA A 113 3.03 -4.74 3.41
C ALA A 113 1.89 -5.65 2.93
N ILE A 114 1.46 -5.51 1.66
CA ILE A 114 0.42 -6.35 1.04
C ILE A 114 0.83 -7.82 1.01
N GLU A 115 2.10 -8.13 0.74
CA GLU A 115 2.62 -9.51 0.76
C GLU A 115 2.46 -10.21 2.11
N LYS A 116 2.46 -9.46 3.21
CA LYS A 116 2.27 -9.99 4.57
C LYS A 116 0.81 -10.21 4.93
N VAL A 117 -0.13 -9.69 4.13
CA VAL A 117 -1.56 -9.86 4.38
C VAL A 117 -1.94 -11.32 4.13
N GLN A 118 -2.54 -11.92 5.15
CA GLN A 118 -3.08 -13.27 5.08
C GLN A 118 -4.48 -13.23 4.46
N ILE A 119 -4.78 -14.21 3.62
CA ILE A 119 -6.11 -14.38 3.03
C ILE A 119 -7.01 -14.99 4.11
N PRO A 120 -8.02 -14.27 4.61
CA PRO A 120 -8.91 -14.80 5.64
C PRO A 120 -9.80 -15.90 5.06
N ARG A 121 -10.28 -16.80 5.92
CA ARG A 121 -11.25 -17.84 5.54
C ARG A 121 -12.60 -17.23 5.13
N GLU A 122 -12.99 -16.17 5.82
CA GLU A 122 -14.20 -15.38 5.57
C GLU A 122 -13.74 -13.93 5.33
N PRO A 123 -13.63 -13.50 4.07
CA PRO A 123 -13.28 -12.13 3.73
C PRO A 123 -14.31 -11.14 4.26
N ASP A 124 -13.82 -10.04 4.83
CA ASP A 124 -14.62 -8.91 5.30
C ASP A 124 -14.36 -7.66 4.45
N GLU A 125 -15.08 -6.58 4.78
CA GLU A 125 -14.95 -5.30 4.07
C GLU A 125 -13.51 -4.76 4.10
N GLN A 126 -12.78 -4.97 5.20
CA GLN A 126 -11.40 -4.53 5.32
C GLN A 126 -10.47 -5.29 4.36
N PHE A 127 -10.64 -6.60 4.22
CA PHE A 127 -9.90 -7.38 3.24
C PHE A 127 -10.23 -6.96 1.81
N ASP A 128 -11.50 -6.67 1.51
CA ASP A 128 -11.91 -6.20 0.19
C ASP A 128 -11.29 -4.84 -0.18
N GLU A 129 -11.17 -3.93 0.79
CA GLU A 129 -10.43 -2.66 0.60
C GLU A 129 -8.96 -2.90 0.23
N ILE A 130 -8.28 -3.80 0.95
CA ILE A 130 -6.88 -4.17 0.67
C ILE A 130 -6.76 -4.84 -0.71
N MET A 131 -7.70 -5.72 -1.06
CA MET A 131 -7.74 -6.36 -2.37
C MET A 131 -7.92 -5.33 -3.49
N ASN A 132 -8.84 -4.38 -3.32
CA ASN A 132 -9.06 -3.32 -4.30
C ASN A 132 -7.84 -2.41 -4.46
N LEU A 133 -7.18 -2.06 -3.35
CA LEU A 133 -5.93 -1.31 -3.35
C LEU A 133 -4.81 -2.04 -4.10
N ALA A 134 -4.64 -3.34 -3.81
CA ALA A 134 -3.62 -4.17 -4.44
C ALA A 134 -3.89 -4.32 -5.95
N LEU A 135 -5.13 -4.59 -6.33
CA LEU A 135 -5.51 -4.98 -7.68
C LEU A 135 -5.82 -3.79 -8.58
N TYR A 136 -6.81 -2.97 -8.21
CA TYR A 136 -7.37 -1.93 -9.07
C TYR A 136 -6.63 -0.59 -8.94
N GLU A 137 -6.13 -0.26 -7.74
CA GLU A 137 -5.25 0.90 -7.59
C GLU A 137 -3.80 0.61 -7.98
N GLY A 138 -3.47 -0.65 -8.26
CA GLY A 138 -2.18 -1.08 -8.80
C GLY A 138 -1.05 -1.14 -7.78
N ALA A 139 -1.35 -1.15 -6.48
CA ALA A 139 -0.31 -1.22 -5.45
C ALA A 139 0.47 -2.55 -5.51
N HIS A 140 -0.21 -3.68 -5.78
CA HIS A 140 0.44 -4.98 -5.95
C HIS A 140 -0.43 -5.94 -6.78
N VAL A 141 -0.51 -5.72 -8.10
CA VAL A 141 -1.49 -6.38 -8.98
C VAL A 141 -1.46 -7.91 -8.89
N VAL A 142 -0.27 -8.54 -8.88
CA VAL A 142 -0.15 -10.00 -8.82
C VAL A 142 -0.76 -10.58 -7.54
N ARG A 143 -0.44 -9.99 -6.38
CA ARG A 143 -0.99 -10.39 -5.08
C ARG A 143 -2.48 -10.09 -4.98
N GLY A 144 -2.94 -8.98 -5.55
CA GLY A 144 -4.37 -8.67 -5.67
C GLY A 144 -5.14 -9.71 -6.51
N LEU A 145 -4.56 -10.20 -7.61
CA LEU A 145 -5.14 -11.30 -8.40
C LEU A 145 -5.18 -12.61 -7.62
N GLU A 146 -4.16 -12.88 -6.79
CA GLU A 146 -4.15 -14.03 -5.90
C GLU A 146 -5.26 -13.96 -4.86
N PHE A 147 -5.46 -12.79 -4.23
CA PHE A 147 -6.58 -12.55 -3.31
C PHE A 147 -7.90 -12.85 -4.00
N LEU A 148 -8.14 -12.24 -5.16
CA LEU A 148 -9.36 -12.46 -5.94
C LEU A 148 -9.57 -13.92 -6.34
N LEU A 149 -8.49 -14.62 -6.72
CA LEU A 149 -8.55 -16.04 -7.06
C LEU A 149 -8.99 -16.91 -5.89
N LYS A 150 -8.47 -16.65 -4.69
CA LYS A 150 -8.77 -17.44 -3.50
C LYS A 150 -10.14 -17.11 -2.91
N THR A 151 -10.66 -15.90 -3.09
CA THR A 151 -11.94 -15.47 -2.49
C THR A 151 -13.12 -15.51 -3.45
N HIS A 152 -12.90 -15.19 -4.73
CA HIS A 152 -13.97 -15.06 -5.74
C HIS A 152 -13.86 -16.07 -6.89
N GLY A 153 -12.80 -16.87 -6.92
CA GLY A 153 -12.62 -17.99 -7.85
C GLY A 153 -12.15 -17.58 -9.25
N THR A 154 -11.82 -18.61 -10.04
CA THR A 154 -11.10 -18.50 -11.32
C THR A 154 -11.78 -17.60 -12.35
N CYS A 155 -13.11 -17.69 -12.52
CA CYS A 155 -13.82 -16.90 -13.53
C CYS A 155 -13.70 -15.40 -13.30
N ASN A 156 -13.90 -14.96 -12.05
CA ASN A 156 -13.75 -13.55 -11.67
C ASN A 156 -12.32 -13.06 -11.86
N THR A 157 -11.34 -13.88 -11.49
CA THR A 157 -9.92 -13.55 -11.69
C THR A 157 -9.53 -13.44 -13.15
N VAL A 158 -10.02 -14.34 -14.03
CA VAL A 158 -9.76 -14.25 -15.47
C VAL A 158 -10.34 -12.96 -16.05
N THR A 159 -11.56 -12.59 -15.66
CA THR A 159 -12.21 -11.35 -16.10
C THR A 159 -11.43 -10.12 -15.66
N ALA A 160 -11.07 -10.03 -14.37
CA ALA A 160 -10.30 -8.91 -13.84
C ALA A 160 -8.90 -8.83 -14.49
N MET A 161 -8.19 -9.96 -14.59
CA MET A 161 -6.88 -10.03 -15.25
C MET A 161 -6.96 -9.57 -16.71
N SER A 162 -7.99 -9.96 -17.46
CA SER A 162 -8.15 -9.58 -18.87
C SER A 162 -8.34 -8.06 -19.05
N GLN A 163 -8.99 -7.40 -18.09
CA GLN A 163 -9.16 -5.94 -18.10
C GLN A 163 -7.86 -5.22 -17.75
N LEU A 164 -7.10 -5.75 -16.79
CA LEU A 164 -5.87 -5.13 -16.28
C LEU A 164 -4.62 -5.48 -17.10
N ILE A 165 -4.68 -6.52 -17.95
CA ILE A 165 -3.49 -7.08 -18.59
C ILE A 165 -2.68 -6.03 -19.33
N GLN A 166 -3.32 -5.04 -19.97
CA GLN A 166 -2.63 -4.01 -20.73
C GLN A 166 -1.79 -3.06 -19.85
N GLN A 167 -2.19 -2.87 -18.60
CA GLN A 167 -1.52 -2.00 -17.63
C GLN A 167 -0.42 -2.73 -16.85
N MET A 168 -0.43 -4.06 -16.86
CA MET A 168 0.57 -4.89 -16.20
C MET A 168 1.91 -4.87 -16.95
N SER A 169 2.99 -4.81 -16.19
CA SER A 169 4.34 -5.03 -16.69
C SER A 169 4.51 -6.46 -17.25
N GLY A 170 5.52 -6.65 -18.10
CA GLY A 170 5.80 -7.98 -18.66
C GLY A 170 6.10 -9.04 -17.59
N ASP A 171 6.67 -8.63 -16.46
CA ASP A 171 6.94 -9.55 -15.35
C ASP A 171 5.67 -9.92 -14.57
N GLU A 172 4.84 -8.94 -14.23
CA GLU A 172 3.55 -9.18 -13.57
C GLU A 172 2.66 -10.10 -14.41
N ARG A 173 2.65 -9.93 -15.74
CA ARG A 173 1.90 -10.81 -16.65
C ARG A 173 2.39 -12.26 -16.56
N ARG A 174 3.71 -12.48 -16.52
CA ARG A 174 4.29 -13.83 -16.38
C ARG A 174 3.93 -14.45 -15.04
N GLN A 175 4.06 -13.69 -13.96
CA GLN A 175 3.75 -14.18 -12.61
C GLN A 175 2.25 -14.54 -12.48
N ALA A 176 1.37 -13.66 -12.95
CA ALA A 176 -0.07 -13.90 -12.95
C ALA A 176 -0.44 -15.12 -13.81
N ALA A 177 0.12 -15.25 -15.02
CA ALA A 177 -0.10 -16.42 -15.87
C ALA A 177 0.35 -17.72 -15.18
N ALA A 178 1.54 -17.72 -14.56
CA ALA A 178 2.05 -18.89 -13.86
C ALA A 178 1.15 -19.28 -12.67
N MET A 179 0.63 -18.31 -11.93
CA MET A 179 -0.35 -18.54 -10.86
C MET A 179 -1.64 -19.18 -11.39
N MET A 180 -2.22 -18.63 -12.46
CA MET A 180 -3.45 -19.15 -13.05
C MET A 180 -3.28 -20.58 -13.58
N VAL A 181 -2.15 -20.87 -14.24
CA VAL A 181 -1.83 -22.22 -14.74
C VAL A 181 -1.68 -23.21 -13.59
N ARG A 182 -1.00 -22.84 -12.51
CA ARG A 182 -0.87 -23.71 -11.32
C ARG A 182 -2.24 -24.02 -10.70
N ASN A 183 -3.07 -23.01 -10.51
CA ASN A 183 -4.41 -23.20 -9.95
C ASN A 183 -5.26 -24.13 -10.83
N LEU A 184 -5.24 -23.92 -12.16
CA LEU A 184 -5.95 -24.78 -13.09
C LEU A 184 -5.46 -26.23 -13.05
N TYR A 185 -4.14 -26.44 -12.95
CA TYR A 185 -3.56 -27.77 -12.84
C TYR A 185 -3.98 -28.48 -11.55
N GLU A 186 -3.97 -27.78 -10.43
CA GLU A 186 -4.43 -28.29 -9.12
C GLU A 186 -5.92 -28.67 -9.17
N ASP A 187 -6.76 -27.77 -9.68
CA ASP A 187 -8.21 -27.99 -9.82
C ASP A 187 -8.51 -29.21 -10.71
N LEU A 188 -7.84 -29.30 -11.85
CA LEU A 188 -8.00 -30.41 -12.78
C LEU A 188 -7.53 -31.73 -12.16
N THR A 189 -6.37 -31.74 -11.51
CA THR A 189 -5.82 -32.93 -10.85
C THR A 189 -6.75 -33.40 -9.73
N ALA A 190 -7.24 -32.50 -8.90
CA ALA A 190 -8.19 -32.83 -7.82
C ALA A 190 -9.53 -33.33 -8.36
N SER A 191 -10.00 -32.79 -9.49
CA SER A 191 -11.24 -33.24 -10.15
C SER A 191 -11.08 -34.65 -10.74
N VAL A 192 -10.01 -34.88 -11.51
CA VAL A 192 -9.72 -36.20 -12.11
C VAL A 192 -9.50 -37.25 -11.02
N ARG A 193 -8.72 -36.94 -9.98
CA ARG A 193 -8.49 -37.87 -8.87
C ARG A 193 -9.80 -38.30 -8.21
N ARG A 194 -10.67 -37.35 -7.84
CA ARG A 194 -11.98 -37.66 -7.25
C ARG A 194 -12.81 -38.57 -8.15
N HIS A 195 -12.77 -38.36 -9.47
CA HIS A 195 -13.48 -39.19 -10.43
C HIS A 195 -12.91 -40.62 -10.54
N VAL A 196 -11.59 -40.78 -10.44
CA VAL A 196 -10.95 -42.11 -10.43
C VAL A 196 -11.21 -42.82 -9.09
N GLU A 197 -11.12 -42.13 -7.95
CA GLU A 197 -11.39 -42.69 -6.61
C GLU A 197 -12.83 -43.24 -6.50
N GLN A 198 -13.79 -42.59 -7.16
CA GLN A 198 -15.18 -43.10 -7.25
C GLN A 198 -15.28 -44.44 -8.00
N ARG A 199 -14.33 -44.75 -8.89
CA ARG A 199 -14.31 -45.98 -9.70
C ARG A 199 -13.36 -47.04 -9.14
N GLN A 200 -12.29 -46.64 -8.46
CA GLN A 200 -11.30 -47.50 -7.82
C GLN A 200 -10.90 -46.91 -6.45
N PRO A 201 -11.31 -47.56 -5.33
CA PRO A 201 -11.06 -47.03 -3.98
C PRO A 201 -9.60 -47.03 -3.52
N VAL A 202 -8.71 -47.71 -4.25
CA VAL A 202 -7.29 -47.86 -3.88
C VAL A 202 -6.44 -47.10 -4.88
N LEU A 203 -6.12 -45.85 -4.56
CA LEU A 203 -5.18 -45.02 -5.31
C LEU A 203 -3.98 -44.66 -4.43
N ASN A 204 -2.80 -44.68 -5.05
CA ASN A 204 -1.60 -44.17 -4.42
C ASN A 204 -1.65 -42.63 -4.39
N PRO A 205 -1.38 -41.96 -3.25
CA PRO A 205 -1.47 -40.51 -3.14
C PRO A 205 -0.50 -39.73 -4.06
N ALA A 206 0.56 -40.37 -4.58
CA ALA A 206 1.61 -39.74 -5.38
C ALA A 206 1.39 -39.77 -6.92
N VAL A 207 0.24 -40.23 -7.40
CA VAL A 207 -0.01 -40.40 -8.85
C VAL A 207 -0.24 -39.03 -9.51
N SER A 208 0.50 -38.79 -10.60
CA SER A 208 0.42 -37.58 -11.43
C SER A 208 -0.84 -37.55 -12.31
N LEU A 209 -1.24 -36.38 -12.80
CA LEU A 209 -2.38 -36.24 -13.70
C LEU A 209 -2.27 -37.13 -14.95
N GLY A 210 -1.06 -37.25 -15.52
CA GLY A 210 -0.82 -38.11 -16.69
C GLY A 210 -1.09 -39.59 -16.40
N GLU A 211 -0.66 -40.07 -15.24
CA GLU A 211 -0.89 -41.45 -14.80
C GLU A 211 -2.37 -41.68 -14.45
N LEU A 212 -3.05 -40.72 -13.83
CA LEU A 212 -4.49 -40.80 -13.54
C LEU A 212 -5.37 -40.90 -14.80
N ILE A 213 -4.94 -40.29 -15.91
CA ILE A 213 -5.68 -40.33 -17.18
C ILE A 213 -5.47 -41.66 -17.91
N ILE A 214 -4.31 -42.30 -17.74
CA ILE A 214 -3.96 -43.55 -18.41
C ILE A 214 -4.62 -44.76 -17.74
N GLY A 215 -4.94 -44.67 -16.43
CA GLY A 215 -5.64 -45.70 -15.66
C GLY A 215 -4.68 -46.55 -14.83
#